data_AF-A0A958K492-F1
#
_entry.id   AF-A0A958K492-F1
#
_cell.length_a   1.000
_cell.length_b   1.000
_cell.length_c   1.000
_cell.angle_alpha   90.00
_cell.angle_beta   90.00
_cell.angle_gamma   90.00
#
_symmetry.space_group_name_H-M   'P 1'
#
loop_
_entity.id
_entity.type
_entity.pdbx_description
1 polymer ?
#
loop_
_entity_poly.entity_id
_entity_poly.type
_entity_poly.pdbx_seq_one_letter_code
_entity_poly.pdbx_strand_id
1 'polypeptide(L)'
;MEHEEGFKIYLCHAYLNTLYAGFQGKYARLRVLESLLGDDEFTLELEDTCPIIDNLSYYLDQLWKHNPINFNTDEESFCDDALECINYFYILEAELIEGVHRVSEILCKPEHLMTYEDLASLAGHIVQRAYTREHYIKGLIQYGSTFELAETQERWQQHLLSCESEINSAHRLYESLLNSQTSTPLLVAEFREESLFIPSLLECQIHDMNQVSHLHHDDFIHRNARVLGDEHGIWEAAGIPAQYAGYWKAYGFHPMEVYDWLEFGFQEPALAGAWFGRGFDPHEALVWANAGYTPKEAFRCIQAGLATPDLVEEWQEADEILH
;
A
#
# COMPACT_ATOMS: atom_id res chain seq x y z
N MET A 1 3.12 0.78 35.07
CA MET A 1 1.66 0.84 34.93
C MET A 1 1.28 1.84 33.85
N GLU A 2 1.54 3.14 33.99
CA GLU A 2 1.20 4.14 32.94
C GLU A 2 1.83 3.83 31.55
N HIS A 3 3.10 3.44 31.49
CA HIS A 3 3.75 3.05 30.23
C HIS A 3 3.16 1.78 29.59
N GLU A 4 2.67 0.84 30.40
CA GLU A 4 2.11 -0.43 29.92
C GLU A 4 0.70 -0.22 29.36
N GLU A 5 -0.10 0.61 30.03
CA GLU A 5 -1.44 0.98 29.58
C GLU A 5 -1.39 1.79 28.28
N GLY A 6 -0.48 2.77 28.19
CA GLY A 6 -0.26 3.52 26.94
C GLY A 6 0.17 2.63 25.78
N PHE A 7 1.02 1.64 26.04
CA PHE A 7 1.43 0.66 25.02
C PHE A 7 0.24 -0.20 24.56
N LYS A 8 -0.59 -0.72 25.48
CA LYS A 8 -1.81 -1.49 25.13
C LYS A 8 -2.78 -0.68 24.25
N ILE A 9 -2.99 0.59 24.58
CA ILE A 9 -3.83 1.50 23.80
C ILE A 9 -3.27 1.69 22.38
N TYR A 10 -1.95 1.90 22.26
CA TYR A 10 -1.28 2.02 20.97
C TYR A 10 -1.43 0.75 20.12
N LEU A 11 -1.25 -0.42 20.71
CA LEU A 11 -1.38 -1.70 19.99
C LEU A 11 -2.82 -1.93 19.49
N CYS A 12 -3.80 -1.68 20.37
CA CYS A 12 -5.21 -1.76 20.03
C CYS A 12 -5.55 -0.79 18.87
N HIS A 13 -5.02 0.44 18.92
CA HIS A 13 -5.17 1.42 17.84
C HIS A 13 -4.58 0.90 16.53
N ALA A 14 -3.31 0.49 16.53
CA ALA A 14 -2.62 0.06 15.32
C ALA A 14 -3.37 -1.09 14.63
N TYR A 15 -3.87 -2.06 15.42
CA TYR A 15 -4.62 -3.20 14.93
C TYR A 15 -5.97 -2.77 14.33
N LEU A 16 -6.79 -2.05 15.10
CA LEU A 16 -8.11 -1.62 14.65
C LEU A 16 -8.03 -0.64 13.46
N ASN A 17 -7.07 0.27 13.46
CA ASN A 17 -6.89 1.24 12.38
C ASN A 17 -6.48 0.56 11.07
N THR A 18 -5.62 -0.47 11.14
CA THR A 18 -5.20 -1.24 9.95
C THR A 18 -6.39 -1.98 9.34
N LEU A 19 -7.19 -2.67 10.16
CA LEU A 19 -8.39 -3.34 9.68
C LEU A 19 -9.41 -2.35 9.11
N TYR A 20 -9.72 -1.29 9.87
CA TYR A 20 -10.70 -0.29 9.46
C TYR A 20 -10.32 0.35 8.12
N ALA A 21 -9.06 0.76 7.97
CA ALA A 21 -8.54 1.30 6.72
C ALA A 21 -8.64 0.30 5.57
N GLY A 22 -8.24 -0.96 5.80
CA GLY A 22 -8.32 -2.01 4.77
C GLY A 22 -9.74 -2.29 4.30
N PHE A 23 -10.72 -2.36 5.21
CA PHE A 23 -12.13 -2.54 4.84
C PHE A 23 -12.74 -1.31 4.19
N GLN A 24 -12.34 -0.08 4.56
CA GLN A 24 -12.73 1.13 3.83
C GLN A 24 -12.22 1.11 2.38
N GLY A 25 -10.98 0.68 2.17
CA GLY A 25 -10.45 0.43 0.84
C GLY A 25 -11.26 -0.65 0.09
N LYS A 26 -11.55 -1.80 0.73
CA LYS A 26 -12.36 -2.87 0.12
C LYS A 26 -13.75 -2.35 -0.29
N TYR A 27 -14.41 -1.58 0.57
CA TYR A 27 -15.71 -0.96 0.25
C TYR A 27 -15.61 -0.06 -1.00
N ALA A 28 -14.59 0.81 -1.06
CA ALA A 28 -14.37 1.69 -2.21
C ALA A 28 -14.10 0.88 -3.50
N ARG A 29 -13.32 -0.21 -3.43
CA ARG A 29 -13.13 -1.15 -4.55
C ARG A 29 -14.45 -1.69 -5.06
N LEU A 30 -15.25 -2.26 -4.15
CA LEU A 30 -16.51 -2.92 -4.49
C LEU A 30 -17.50 -1.95 -5.13
N ARG A 31 -17.56 -0.70 -4.66
CA ARG A 31 -18.37 0.36 -5.28
C ARG A 31 -17.96 0.66 -6.73
N VAL A 32 -16.66 0.69 -7.00
CA VAL A 32 -16.16 0.89 -8.37
C VAL A 32 -16.53 -0.29 -9.25
N LEU A 33 -16.36 -1.52 -8.77
CA LEU A 33 -16.68 -2.73 -9.52
C LEU A 33 -18.19 -2.88 -9.77
N GLU A 34 -19.03 -2.68 -8.75
CA GLU A 34 -20.49 -2.59 -8.86
C GLU A 34 -20.90 -1.59 -9.95
N SER A 35 -20.33 -0.39 -9.92
CA SER A 35 -20.62 0.67 -10.89
C SER A 35 -20.17 0.35 -12.32
N LEU A 36 -19.02 -0.29 -12.52
CA LEU A 36 -18.45 -0.53 -13.84
C LEU A 36 -18.96 -1.82 -14.50
N LEU A 37 -19.24 -2.84 -13.70
CA LEU A 37 -19.57 -4.19 -14.16
C LEU A 37 -21.05 -4.54 -13.95
N GLY A 38 -21.74 -3.88 -13.01
CA GLY A 38 -23.16 -4.13 -12.75
C GLY A 38 -23.47 -5.55 -12.28
N ASP A 39 -22.52 -6.19 -11.59
CA ASP A 39 -22.66 -7.55 -11.07
C ASP A 39 -23.33 -7.53 -9.67
N ASP A 40 -24.36 -8.36 -9.50
CA ASP A 40 -25.08 -8.52 -8.23
C ASP A 40 -24.15 -9.09 -7.13
N GLU A 41 -23.08 -9.82 -7.50
CA GLU A 41 -22.09 -10.35 -6.56
C GLU A 41 -21.42 -9.23 -5.74
N PHE A 42 -21.03 -8.12 -6.38
CA PHE A 42 -20.43 -6.99 -5.67
C PHE A 42 -21.41 -6.30 -4.72
N THR A 43 -22.71 -6.33 -5.04
CA THR A 43 -23.75 -5.78 -4.16
C THR A 43 -23.84 -6.61 -2.88
N LEU A 44 -23.85 -7.94 -3.00
CA LEU A 44 -23.85 -8.84 -1.85
C LEU A 44 -22.59 -8.67 -1.00
N GLU A 45 -21.41 -8.57 -1.63
CA GLU A 45 -20.16 -8.32 -0.90
C GLU A 45 -20.16 -6.96 -0.17
N LEU A 46 -20.79 -5.93 -0.73
CA LEU A 46 -20.98 -4.64 -0.06
C LEU A 46 -21.86 -4.78 1.18
N GLU A 47 -22.96 -5.54 1.08
CA GLU A 47 -23.86 -5.83 2.20
C GLU A 47 -23.12 -6.56 3.33
N ASP A 48 -22.20 -7.47 3.01
CA ASP A 48 -21.36 -8.17 3.99
C ASP A 48 -20.24 -7.29 4.57
N THR A 49 -19.71 -6.35 3.79
CA THR A 49 -18.60 -5.48 4.21
C THR A 49 -19.04 -4.35 5.15
N CYS A 50 -20.26 -3.82 4.98
CA CYS A 50 -20.74 -2.68 5.78
C CYS A 50 -20.81 -2.97 7.30
N PRO A 51 -21.38 -4.10 7.76
CA PRO A 51 -21.41 -4.43 9.18
C PRO A 51 -20.02 -4.52 9.82
N ILE A 52 -19.03 -5.02 9.08
CA ILE A 52 -17.64 -5.10 9.55
C ILE A 52 -17.07 -3.70 9.80
N ILE A 53 -17.30 -2.77 8.86
CA ILE A 53 -16.87 -1.37 8.99
C ILE A 53 -17.55 -0.69 10.19
N ASP A 54 -18.85 -0.91 10.37
CA ASP A 54 -19.62 -0.34 11.48
C ASP A 54 -19.09 -0.85 12.84
N ASN A 55 -18.80 -2.15 12.94
CA ASN A 55 -18.23 -2.76 14.14
C ASN A 55 -16.82 -2.22 14.44
N LEU A 56 -15.93 -2.16 13.44
CA LEU A 56 -14.60 -1.58 13.60
C LEU A 56 -14.65 -0.09 13.98
N SER A 57 -15.58 0.67 13.41
CA SER A 57 -15.80 2.07 13.79
C SER A 57 -16.27 2.20 15.23
N TYR A 58 -17.16 1.30 15.68
CA TYR A 58 -17.61 1.24 17.06
C TYR A 58 -16.45 0.94 18.02
N TYR A 59 -15.58 -0.01 17.68
CA TYR A 59 -14.41 -0.37 18.48
C TYR A 59 -13.39 0.76 18.57
N LEU A 60 -13.11 1.46 17.47
CA LEU A 60 -12.29 2.67 17.49
C LEU A 60 -12.90 3.75 18.40
N ASP A 61 -14.22 3.95 18.35
CA ASP A 61 -14.92 4.90 19.24
C ASP A 61 -14.81 4.51 20.72
N GLN A 62 -14.84 3.21 21.06
CA GLN A 62 -14.58 2.76 22.43
C GLN A 62 -13.14 3.02 22.86
N LEU A 63 -12.18 2.76 21.97
CA LEU A 63 -10.77 3.05 22.22
C LEU A 63 -10.53 4.53 22.55
N TRP A 64 -11.19 5.45 21.83
CA TRP A 64 -11.10 6.90 22.09
C TRP A 64 -11.67 7.31 23.45
N LYS A 65 -12.53 6.48 24.05
CA LYS A 65 -13.07 6.67 25.40
C LYS A 65 -12.24 5.97 26.48
N HIS A 66 -11.01 5.59 26.16
CA HIS A 66 -10.11 4.80 27.03
C HIS A 66 -10.68 3.42 27.41
N ASN A 67 -11.49 2.82 26.54
CA ASN A 67 -11.99 1.46 26.69
C ASN A 67 -11.43 0.56 25.57
N PRO A 68 -10.13 0.23 25.57
CA PRO A 68 -9.53 -0.59 24.53
C PRO A 68 -10.06 -2.03 24.57
N ILE A 69 -10.14 -2.68 23.41
CA ILE A 69 -10.35 -4.13 23.33
C ILE A 69 -9.15 -4.84 23.95
N ASN A 70 -9.44 -5.83 24.80
CA ASN A 70 -8.41 -6.69 25.36
C ASN A 70 -8.07 -7.82 24.38
N PHE A 71 -6.92 -7.70 23.73
CA PHE A 71 -6.38 -8.72 22.82
C PHE A 71 -5.52 -9.79 23.52
N ASN A 72 -5.42 -9.77 24.87
CA ASN A 72 -4.59 -10.72 25.60
C ASN A 72 -5.17 -12.15 25.54
N THR A 73 -4.45 -13.06 24.87
CA THR A 73 -4.83 -14.47 24.68
C THR A 73 -4.74 -15.33 25.94
N ASP A 74 -4.01 -14.86 26.96
CA ASP A 74 -3.68 -15.66 28.15
C ASP A 74 -4.74 -15.58 29.27
N GLU A 75 -5.75 -14.73 29.12
CA GLU A 75 -6.87 -14.64 30.07
C GLU A 75 -8.01 -15.59 29.66
N GLU A 76 -8.55 -16.36 30.60
CA GLU A 76 -9.68 -17.29 30.37
C GLU A 76 -10.94 -16.60 29.80
N SER A 77 -11.00 -15.26 29.84
CA SER A 77 -12.04 -14.45 29.20
C SER A 77 -11.50 -13.73 27.98
N PHE A 78 -11.13 -14.47 26.94
CA PHE A 78 -10.92 -13.86 25.64
C PHE A 78 -12.24 -13.21 25.19
N CYS A 79 -12.23 -11.92 24.93
CA CYS A 79 -13.46 -11.18 24.61
C CYS A 79 -13.95 -11.56 23.21
N ASP A 80 -15.26 -11.77 23.05
CA ASP A 80 -15.88 -12.08 21.75
C ASP A 80 -15.48 -11.04 20.67
N ASP A 81 -15.33 -9.76 21.06
CA ASP A 81 -14.89 -8.66 20.19
C ASP A 81 -13.48 -8.88 19.63
N ALA A 82 -12.57 -9.46 20.41
CA ALA A 82 -11.20 -9.73 19.97
C ALA A 82 -11.17 -10.89 18.96
N LEU A 83 -12.00 -11.93 19.15
CA LEU A 83 -12.12 -13.04 18.18
C LEU A 83 -12.69 -12.53 16.88
N GLU A 84 -13.68 -11.65 16.96
CA GLU A 84 -14.29 -11.02 15.80
C GLU A 84 -13.26 -10.21 15.01
N CYS A 85 -12.46 -9.38 15.69
CA CYS A 85 -11.36 -8.64 15.04
C CYS A 85 -10.28 -9.55 14.43
N ILE A 86 -9.99 -10.70 15.04
CA ILE A 86 -9.09 -11.72 14.46
C ILE A 86 -9.71 -12.36 13.21
N ASN A 87 -11.02 -12.64 13.22
CA ASN A 87 -11.70 -13.15 12.03
C ASN A 87 -11.68 -12.13 10.89
N TYR A 88 -11.91 -10.85 11.19
CA TYR A 88 -11.81 -9.76 10.22
C TYR A 88 -10.41 -9.63 9.61
N PHE A 89 -9.37 -9.87 10.41
CA PHE A 89 -7.99 -9.93 9.94
C PHE A 89 -7.81 -10.99 8.86
N TYR A 90 -8.23 -12.23 9.12
CA TYR A 90 -8.05 -13.31 8.15
C TYR A 90 -8.89 -13.12 6.88
N ILE A 91 -10.10 -12.54 7.02
CA ILE A 91 -10.92 -12.16 5.85
C ILE A 91 -10.17 -11.15 4.99
N LEU A 92 -9.65 -10.07 5.60
CA LEU A 92 -8.94 -9.04 4.86
C LEU A 92 -7.62 -9.55 4.26
N GLU A 93 -6.86 -10.37 5.00
CA GLU A 93 -5.60 -10.95 4.49
C GLU A 93 -5.84 -11.81 3.25
N ALA A 94 -6.85 -12.69 3.29
CA ALA A 94 -7.19 -13.54 2.15
C ALA A 94 -7.55 -12.71 0.89
N GLU A 95 -8.34 -11.65 1.08
CA GLU A 95 -8.72 -10.71 0.01
C GLU A 95 -7.53 -9.97 -0.59
N LEU A 96 -6.58 -9.53 0.25
CA LEU A 96 -5.36 -8.87 -0.21
C LEU A 96 -4.49 -9.84 -1.02
N ILE A 97 -4.35 -11.09 -0.57
CA ILE A 97 -3.60 -12.14 -1.30
C ILE A 97 -4.24 -12.39 -2.67
N GLU A 98 -5.57 -12.51 -2.72
CA GLU A 98 -6.29 -12.66 -3.99
C GLU A 98 -6.07 -11.44 -4.90
N GLY A 99 -6.13 -10.23 -4.35
CA GLY A 99 -5.84 -8.99 -5.06
C GLY A 99 -4.42 -8.95 -5.66
N VAL A 100 -3.41 -9.38 -4.90
CA VAL A 100 -2.02 -9.50 -5.40
C VAL A 100 -1.97 -10.41 -6.62
N HIS A 101 -2.57 -11.60 -6.55
CA HIS A 101 -2.59 -12.56 -7.65
C HIS A 101 -3.35 -12.01 -8.86
N ARG A 102 -4.54 -11.44 -8.64
CA ARG A 102 -5.39 -10.90 -9.70
C ARG A 102 -4.73 -9.78 -10.47
N VAL A 103 -4.18 -8.79 -9.77
CA VAL A 103 -3.50 -7.65 -10.41
C VAL A 103 -2.24 -8.10 -11.15
N SER A 104 -1.46 -9.01 -10.55
CA SER A 104 -0.27 -9.57 -11.20
C SER A 104 -0.61 -10.31 -12.49
N GLU A 105 -1.67 -11.12 -12.49
CA GLU A 105 -2.18 -11.82 -13.67
C GLU A 105 -2.54 -10.83 -14.79
N ILE A 106 -3.29 -9.77 -14.46
CA ILE A 106 -3.68 -8.73 -15.43
C ILE A 106 -2.45 -8.04 -16.01
N LEU A 107 -1.50 -7.62 -15.16
CA LEU A 107 -0.30 -6.92 -15.61
C LEU A 107 0.62 -7.78 -16.49
N CYS A 108 0.57 -9.11 -16.36
CA CYS A 108 1.30 -10.04 -17.23
C CYS A 108 0.69 -10.17 -18.65
N LYS A 109 -0.58 -9.78 -18.85
CA LYS A 109 -1.22 -9.84 -20.17
C LYS A 109 -0.59 -8.80 -21.11
N PRO A 110 -0.33 -9.11 -22.38
CA PRO A 110 -0.05 -8.09 -23.40
C PRO A 110 -1.14 -7.01 -23.44
N GLU A 111 -0.77 -5.74 -23.65
CA GLU A 111 -1.72 -4.61 -23.61
C GLU A 111 -2.94 -4.78 -24.53
N HIS A 112 -2.73 -5.30 -25.74
CA HIS A 112 -3.80 -5.55 -26.72
C HIS A 112 -4.74 -6.71 -26.33
N LEU A 113 -4.43 -7.45 -25.26
CA LEU A 113 -5.26 -8.53 -24.72
C LEU A 113 -5.98 -8.15 -23.41
N MET A 114 -5.76 -6.95 -22.87
CA MET A 114 -6.48 -6.50 -21.69
C MET A 114 -7.93 -6.15 -22.02
N THR A 115 -8.86 -6.77 -21.30
CA THR A 115 -10.30 -6.53 -21.49
C THR A 115 -10.79 -5.33 -20.68
N TYR A 116 -12.06 -4.95 -20.86
CA TYR A 116 -12.67 -3.91 -20.03
C TYR A 116 -12.77 -4.36 -18.56
N GLU A 117 -13.06 -5.63 -18.31
CA GLU A 117 -13.11 -6.23 -16.97
C GLU A 117 -11.73 -6.22 -16.29
N ASP A 118 -10.66 -6.41 -17.07
CA ASP A 118 -9.29 -6.25 -16.56
C ASP A 118 -9.05 -4.81 -16.10
N LEU A 119 -9.42 -3.81 -16.91
CA LEU A 119 -9.28 -2.39 -16.55
C LEU A 119 -10.17 -2.01 -15.35
N ALA A 120 -11.38 -2.56 -15.27
CA ALA A 120 -12.27 -2.34 -14.13
C ALA A 120 -11.68 -2.93 -12.83
N SER A 121 -11.09 -4.12 -12.92
CA SER A 121 -10.38 -4.75 -11.80
C SER A 121 -9.18 -3.90 -11.34
N LEU A 122 -8.37 -3.37 -12.28
CA LEU A 122 -7.29 -2.45 -11.96
C LEU A 122 -7.80 -1.15 -11.32
N ALA A 123 -8.87 -0.55 -11.87
CA ALA A 123 -9.50 0.66 -11.31
C ALA A 123 -9.96 0.44 -9.87
N GLY A 124 -10.61 -0.69 -9.60
CA GLY A 124 -11.03 -1.07 -8.26
C GLY A 124 -9.85 -1.13 -7.29
N HIS A 125 -8.74 -1.76 -7.66
CA HIS A 125 -7.57 -1.87 -6.77
C HIS A 125 -6.80 -0.56 -6.60
N ILE A 126 -6.74 0.31 -7.63
CA ILE A 126 -6.18 1.66 -7.50
C ILE A 126 -6.98 2.47 -6.46
N VAL A 127 -8.31 2.42 -6.56
CA VAL A 127 -9.21 3.08 -5.61
C VAL A 127 -9.09 2.46 -4.21
N GLN A 128 -9.05 1.13 -4.10
CA GLN A 128 -8.82 0.42 -2.84
C GLN A 128 -7.59 0.98 -2.13
N ARG A 129 -6.45 1.02 -2.84
CA ARG A 129 -5.18 1.45 -2.30
C ARG A 129 -5.23 2.91 -1.84
N ALA A 130 -5.82 3.80 -2.64
CA ALA A 130 -5.93 5.22 -2.31
C ALA A 130 -6.75 5.43 -1.02
N TYR A 131 -7.91 4.78 -0.92
CA TYR A 131 -8.79 4.88 0.25
C TYR A 131 -8.23 4.20 1.49
N THR A 132 -7.62 3.01 1.37
CA THR A 132 -6.93 2.36 2.50
C THR A 132 -5.90 3.31 3.09
N ARG A 133 -5.02 3.88 2.26
CA ARG A 133 -3.96 4.78 2.75
C ARG A 133 -4.54 6.04 3.40
N GLU A 134 -5.53 6.67 2.78
CA GLU A 134 -6.16 7.87 3.33
C GLU A 134 -6.78 7.62 4.72
N HIS A 135 -7.56 6.54 4.87
CA HIS A 135 -8.17 6.19 6.15
C HIS A 135 -7.14 5.81 7.21
N TYR A 136 -6.08 5.09 6.83
CA TYR A 136 -4.99 4.75 7.74
C TYR A 136 -4.30 6.01 8.31
N ILE A 137 -3.96 6.97 7.44
CA ILE A 137 -3.34 8.25 7.82
C ILE A 137 -4.28 9.08 8.69
N LYS A 138 -5.57 9.19 8.32
CA LYS A 138 -6.57 9.89 9.13
C LYS A 138 -6.70 9.30 10.53
N GLY A 139 -6.68 7.97 10.66
CA GLY A 139 -6.75 7.31 11.96
C GLY A 139 -5.51 7.54 12.83
N LEU A 140 -4.31 7.67 12.25
CA LEU A 140 -3.08 8.03 12.97
C LEU A 140 -3.09 9.49 13.44
N ILE A 141 -3.62 10.40 12.63
CA ILE A 141 -3.82 11.80 13.00
C ILE A 141 -4.83 11.90 14.16
N GLN A 142 -5.94 11.15 14.06
CA GLN A 142 -6.95 11.09 15.11
C GLN A 142 -6.36 10.52 16.41
N TYR A 143 -5.56 9.46 16.35
CA TYR A 143 -4.85 8.91 17.50
C TYR A 143 -3.95 9.97 18.16
N GLY A 144 -3.13 10.65 17.35
CA GLY A 144 -2.25 11.72 17.85
C GLY A 144 -3.03 12.84 18.52
N SER A 145 -4.18 13.24 17.96
CA SER A 145 -5.03 14.26 18.55
C SER A 145 -5.70 13.81 19.85
N THR A 146 -6.20 12.56 19.92
CA THR A 146 -6.94 12.05 21.09
C THR A 146 -6.03 11.87 22.30
N PHE A 147 -4.79 11.44 22.09
CA PHE A 147 -3.82 11.17 23.16
C PHE A 147 -2.77 12.29 23.33
N GLU A 148 -3.03 13.48 22.78
CA GLU A 148 -2.18 14.68 22.91
C GLU A 148 -0.72 14.48 22.41
N LEU A 149 -0.52 13.65 21.38
CA LEU A 149 0.77 13.35 20.76
C LEU A 149 1.01 14.26 19.54
N ALA A 150 1.37 15.53 19.79
CA ALA A 150 1.53 16.55 18.75
C ALA A 150 2.53 16.15 17.64
N GLU A 151 3.65 15.50 17.98
CA GLU A 151 4.65 15.06 17.00
C GLU A 151 4.10 14.01 16.03
N THR A 152 3.30 13.06 16.55
CA THR A 152 2.61 12.05 15.73
C THR A 152 1.63 12.73 14.77
N GLN A 153 0.85 13.68 15.28
CA GLN A 153 -0.10 14.43 14.47
C GLN A 153 0.59 15.20 13.33
N GLU A 154 1.63 15.99 13.65
CA GLU A 154 2.38 16.79 12.68
C GLU A 154 3.02 15.90 11.61
N ARG A 155 3.67 14.81 12.01
CA ARG A 155 4.29 13.85 11.10
C ARG A 155 3.28 13.32 10.09
N TRP A 156 2.11 12.89 10.54
CA TRP A 156 1.13 12.26 9.66
C TRP A 156 0.30 13.26 8.84
N GLN A 157 0.12 14.49 9.34
CA GLN A 157 -0.56 15.56 8.61
C GLN A 157 0.11 15.87 7.26
N GLN A 158 1.44 15.78 7.20
CA GLN A 158 2.22 16.02 5.98
C GLN A 158 1.89 15.01 4.86
N HIS A 159 1.40 13.81 5.21
CA HIS A 159 1.06 12.78 4.23
C HIS A 159 -0.33 12.94 3.60
N LEU A 160 -1.23 13.75 4.19
CA LEU A 160 -2.60 13.90 3.67
C LEU A 160 -2.65 14.50 2.26
N LEU A 161 -1.79 15.48 1.95
CA LEU A 161 -1.73 16.08 0.61
C LEU A 161 -1.40 15.04 -0.48
N SER A 162 -0.52 14.08 -0.15
CA SER A 162 -0.21 12.97 -1.03
C SER A 162 -1.41 12.02 -1.18
N CYS A 163 -2.13 11.71 -0.10
CA CYS A 163 -3.35 10.90 -0.18
C CYS A 163 -4.44 11.55 -1.04
N GLU A 164 -4.66 12.86 -0.89
CA GLU A 164 -5.63 13.61 -1.72
C GLU A 164 -5.26 13.54 -3.20
N SER A 165 -3.98 13.71 -3.53
CA SER A 165 -3.50 13.58 -4.91
C SER A 165 -3.74 12.17 -5.47
N GLU A 166 -3.54 11.13 -4.66
CA GLU A 166 -3.76 9.74 -5.06
C GLU A 166 -5.24 9.44 -5.29
N ILE A 167 -6.13 9.89 -4.40
CA ILE A 167 -7.59 9.77 -4.56
C ILE A 167 -8.04 10.48 -5.83
N ASN A 168 -7.55 11.69 -6.07
CA ASN A 168 -7.89 12.45 -7.28
C ASN A 168 -7.41 11.72 -8.56
N SER A 169 -6.22 11.12 -8.53
CA SER A 169 -5.74 10.31 -9.66
C SER A 169 -6.61 9.07 -9.87
N ALA A 170 -6.97 8.37 -8.79
CA ALA A 170 -7.81 7.18 -8.83
C ALA A 170 -9.21 7.48 -9.42
N HIS A 171 -9.85 8.56 -8.96
CA HIS A 171 -11.15 8.99 -9.48
C HIS A 171 -11.08 9.41 -10.96
N ARG A 172 -10.04 10.12 -11.37
CA ARG A 172 -9.83 10.49 -12.78
C ARG A 172 -9.75 9.27 -13.69
N LEU A 173 -9.03 8.22 -13.27
CA LEU A 173 -8.91 6.97 -14.06
C LEU A 173 -10.25 6.22 -14.10
N TYR A 174 -10.93 6.12 -12.95
CA TYR A 174 -12.28 5.54 -12.87
C TYR A 174 -13.26 6.25 -13.80
N GLU A 175 -13.33 7.59 -13.75
CA GLU A 175 -14.21 8.38 -14.62
C GLU A 175 -13.84 8.24 -16.10
N SER A 176 -12.56 8.14 -16.41
CA SER A 176 -12.08 7.93 -17.79
C SER A 176 -12.56 6.59 -18.33
N LEU A 177 -12.49 5.53 -17.53
CA LEU A 177 -12.98 4.20 -17.88
C LEU A 177 -14.51 4.15 -18.01
N LEU A 178 -15.22 4.75 -17.05
CA LEU A 178 -16.69 4.83 -17.05
C LEU A 178 -17.21 5.53 -18.31
N ASN A 179 -16.54 6.60 -18.74
CA ASN A 179 -16.94 7.39 -19.91
C ASN A 179 -16.54 6.74 -21.24
N SER A 180 -15.43 5.99 -21.31
CA SER A 180 -14.96 5.40 -22.57
C SER A 180 -15.81 4.23 -23.04
N GLN A 181 -16.45 3.51 -22.11
CA GLN A 181 -17.19 2.24 -22.33
C GLN A 181 -16.38 1.13 -23.04
N THR A 182 -15.11 1.39 -23.36
CA THR A 182 -14.23 0.54 -24.18
C THR A 182 -12.78 0.75 -23.80
N SER A 183 -11.98 -0.30 -23.95
CA SER A 183 -10.53 -0.28 -23.76
C SER A 183 -9.88 0.42 -24.96
N THR A 184 -9.21 1.55 -24.72
CA THR A 184 -8.35 2.22 -25.73
C THR A 184 -6.88 1.98 -25.38
N PRO A 185 -5.97 1.92 -26.37
CA PRO A 185 -4.54 1.70 -26.08
C PRO A 185 -3.95 2.71 -25.10
N LEU A 186 -4.37 3.98 -25.17
CA LEU A 186 -3.93 5.02 -24.24
C LEU A 186 -4.41 4.73 -22.82
N LEU A 187 -5.69 4.39 -22.65
CA LEU A 187 -6.26 4.08 -21.35
C LEU A 187 -5.60 2.84 -20.72
N VAL A 188 -5.34 1.80 -21.53
CA VAL A 188 -4.61 0.60 -21.09
C VAL A 188 -3.22 0.95 -20.58
N ALA A 189 -2.47 1.80 -21.31
CA ALA A 189 -1.14 2.23 -20.89
C ALA A 189 -1.18 3.03 -19.57
N GLU A 190 -2.16 3.93 -19.40
CA GLU A 190 -2.35 4.67 -18.15
C GLU A 190 -2.66 3.75 -16.96
N PHE A 191 -3.61 2.81 -17.12
CA PHE A 191 -3.92 1.85 -16.06
C PHE A 191 -2.75 0.95 -15.72
N ARG A 192 -1.99 0.49 -16.72
CA ARG A 192 -0.79 -0.31 -16.50
C ARG A 192 0.26 0.47 -15.71
N GLU A 193 0.50 1.73 -16.06
CA GLU A 193 1.47 2.58 -15.38
C GLU A 193 1.08 2.79 -13.91
N GLU A 194 -0.20 3.13 -13.66
CA GLU A 194 -0.70 3.44 -12.32
C GLU A 194 -0.88 2.18 -11.45
N SER A 195 -1.05 1.01 -12.07
CA SER A 195 -1.20 -0.27 -11.36
C SER A 195 0.11 -1.00 -11.10
N LEU A 196 1.23 -0.55 -11.68
CA LEU A 196 2.51 -1.27 -11.66
C LEU A 196 2.95 -1.72 -10.25
N PHE A 197 2.68 -0.89 -9.23
CA PHE A 197 3.09 -1.16 -7.85
C PHE A 197 1.96 -1.66 -6.95
N ILE A 198 0.74 -1.81 -7.46
CA ILE A 198 -0.40 -2.27 -6.67
C ILE A 198 -0.10 -3.63 -6.01
N PRO A 199 0.44 -4.66 -6.69
CA PRO A 199 0.77 -5.93 -6.04
C PRO A 199 1.71 -5.75 -4.85
N SER A 200 2.80 -4.99 -5.02
CA SER A 200 3.76 -4.72 -3.95
C SER A 200 3.14 -3.96 -2.79
N LEU A 201 2.25 -3.00 -3.06
CA LEU A 201 1.56 -2.23 -2.03
C LEU A 201 0.59 -3.09 -1.22
N LEU A 202 -0.12 -4.03 -1.87
CA LEU A 202 -0.98 -4.99 -1.19
C LEU A 202 -0.17 -5.96 -0.33
N GLU A 203 0.99 -6.45 -0.83
CA GLU A 203 1.93 -7.25 -0.03
C GLU A 203 2.50 -6.48 1.17
N CYS A 204 2.82 -5.19 1.01
CA CYS A 204 3.20 -4.34 2.14
C CYS A 204 2.08 -4.23 3.18
N GLN A 205 0.82 -4.12 2.75
CA GLN A 205 -0.33 -4.08 3.67
C GLN A 205 -0.50 -5.41 4.43
N ILE A 206 -0.31 -6.55 3.76
CA ILE A 206 -0.29 -7.86 4.42
C ILE A 206 0.85 -7.92 5.45
N HIS A 207 2.02 -7.39 5.11
CA HIS A 207 3.16 -7.32 6.03
C HIS A 207 2.91 -6.39 7.23
N ASP A 208 2.27 -5.24 7.03
CA ASP A 208 1.84 -4.34 8.11
C ASP A 208 0.88 -5.05 9.05
N MET A 209 -0.11 -5.75 8.49
CA MET A 209 -1.05 -6.59 9.23
C MET A 209 -0.30 -7.63 10.07
N ASN A 210 0.64 -8.37 9.46
CA ASN A 210 1.43 -9.38 10.16
C ASN A 210 2.30 -8.80 11.28
N GLN A 211 2.90 -7.62 11.08
CA GLN A 211 3.65 -6.95 12.15
C GLN A 211 2.72 -6.60 13.31
N VAL A 212 1.57 -6.00 13.02
CA VAL A 212 0.63 -5.54 14.03
C VAL A 212 0.01 -6.69 14.82
N SER A 213 -0.26 -7.84 14.18
CA SER A 213 -0.76 -9.04 14.87
C SER A 213 0.26 -9.68 15.82
N HIS A 214 1.55 -9.39 15.64
CA HIS A 214 2.63 -9.93 16.46
C HIS A 214 3.28 -8.91 17.40
N LEU A 215 2.74 -7.69 17.53
CA LEU A 215 3.32 -6.66 18.42
C LEU A 215 3.33 -7.08 19.91
N HIS A 216 2.53 -8.07 20.30
CA HIS A 216 2.52 -8.65 21.65
C HIS A 216 3.58 -9.72 21.87
N HIS A 217 4.25 -10.17 20.81
CA HIS A 217 5.26 -11.22 20.88
C HIS A 217 6.63 -10.63 20.56
N ASP A 218 7.63 -10.96 21.38
CA ASP A 218 9.03 -10.53 21.17
C ASP A 218 9.69 -11.20 19.94
N ASP A 219 8.94 -11.95 19.13
CA ASP A 219 9.45 -12.86 18.11
C ASP A 219 8.89 -12.62 16.69
N PHE A 220 8.68 -11.36 16.28
CA PHE A 220 8.44 -11.08 14.86
C PHE A 220 9.67 -11.48 14.02
N ILE A 221 9.65 -12.70 13.49
CA ILE A 221 10.70 -13.32 12.71
C ILE A 221 10.35 -13.31 11.21
N HIS A 222 11.31 -13.64 10.36
CA HIS A 222 11.14 -13.65 8.90
C HIS A 222 9.98 -14.51 8.42
N ARG A 223 9.64 -15.58 9.14
CA ARG A 223 8.46 -16.40 8.82
C ARG A 223 7.17 -15.59 8.89
N ASN A 224 7.00 -14.73 9.90
CA ASN A 224 5.83 -13.85 10.03
C ASN A 224 5.81 -12.79 8.93
N ALA A 225 6.99 -12.35 8.47
CA ALA A 225 7.15 -11.48 7.30
C ALA A 225 6.94 -12.19 5.95
N ARG A 226 6.38 -13.41 5.94
CA ARG A 226 6.19 -14.27 4.74
C ARG A 226 7.48 -14.55 3.96
N VAL A 227 8.64 -14.46 4.61
CA VAL A 227 9.94 -14.90 4.10
C VAL A 227 10.11 -16.37 4.48
N LEU A 228 9.98 -17.27 3.51
CA LEU A 228 9.87 -18.72 3.73
C LEU A 228 11.08 -19.48 3.17
N GLY A 229 11.33 -20.67 3.71
CA GLY A 229 12.36 -21.58 3.22
C GLY A 229 13.79 -21.05 3.38
N ASP A 230 14.64 -21.33 2.40
CA ASP A 230 16.07 -20.97 2.42
C ASP A 230 16.31 -19.46 2.39
N GLU A 231 15.32 -18.68 1.92
CA GLU A 231 15.39 -17.22 1.81
C GLU A 231 15.64 -16.56 3.19
N HIS A 232 15.05 -17.11 4.25
CA HIS A 232 15.17 -16.59 5.61
C HIS A 232 16.63 -16.47 6.06
N GLY A 233 17.43 -17.52 5.86
CA GLY A 233 18.84 -17.51 6.25
C GLY A 233 19.66 -16.49 5.47
N ILE A 234 19.23 -16.13 4.25
CA ILE A 234 19.91 -15.12 3.42
C ILE A 234 19.58 -13.72 3.94
N TRP A 235 18.32 -13.42 4.28
CA TRP A 235 17.95 -12.14 4.90
C TRP A 235 18.60 -11.94 6.28
N GLU A 236 18.68 -12.99 7.08
CA GLU A 236 19.35 -12.95 8.38
C GLU A 236 20.88 -12.76 8.23
N ALA A 237 21.52 -13.51 7.32
CA ALA A 237 22.92 -13.30 6.98
C ALA A 237 23.16 -11.90 6.37
N ALA A 238 22.12 -11.32 5.76
CA ALA A 238 22.15 -9.95 5.26
C ALA A 238 22.08 -8.88 6.38
N GLY A 239 21.84 -9.30 7.63
CA GLY A 239 21.63 -8.37 8.74
C GLY A 239 20.37 -7.52 8.62
N ILE A 240 19.42 -7.92 7.75
CA ILE A 240 18.17 -7.18 7.51
C ILE A 240 17.08 -7.77 8.41
N PRO A 241 16.56 -6.99 9.39
CA PRO A 241 15.52 -7.47 10.29
C PRO A 241 14.23 -7.85 9.55
N ALA A 242 13.46 -8.80 10.09
CA ALA A 242 12.22 -9.29 9.49
C ALA A 242 11.21 -8.17 9.17
N GLN A 243 11.15 -7.15 10.04
CA GLN A 243 10.31 -5.97 9.87
C GLN A 243 10.63 -5.24 8.56
N TYR A 244 11.90 -5.18 8.17
CA TYR A 244 12.32 -4.52 6.94
C TYR A 244 12.33 -5.47 5.74
N ALA A 245 12.70 -6.73 5.94
CA ALA A 245 12.79 -7.75 4.89
C ALA A 245 11.45 -7.94 4.17
N GLY A 246 10.32 -7.94 4.89
CA GLY A 246 8.99 -8.09 4.29
C GLY A 246 8.66 -6.98 3.28
N TYR A 247 9.01 -5.72 3.56
CA TYR A 247 8.79 -4.63 2.62
C TYR A 247 9.68 -4.75 1.38
N TRP A 248 10.97 -5.04 1.54
CA TRP A 248 11.86 -5.24 0.39
C TRP A 248 11.40 -6.40 -0.50
N LYS A 249 10.99 -7.50 0.13
CA LYS A 249 10.41 -8.65 -0.56
C LYS A 249 9.11 -8.31 -1.30
N ALA A 250 8.24 -7.50 -0.71
CA ALA A 250 7.00 -7.05 -1.35
C ALA A 250 7.26 -6.29 -2.66
N TYR A 251 8.37 -5.56 -2.76
CA TYR A 251 8.84 -4.91 -3.99
C TYR A 251 9.64 -5.82 -4.94
N GLY A 252 9.74 -7.12 -4.62
CA GLY A 252 10.37 -8.12 -5.48
C GLY A 252 11.89 -8.21 -5.36
N PHE A 253 12.49 -7.54 -4.36
CA PHE A 253 13.94 -7.57 -4.18
C PHE A 253 14.40 -8.88 -3.54
N HIS A 254 15.48 -9.43 -4.10
CA HIS A 254 16.27 -10.46 -3.44
C HIS A 254 17.19 -9.81 -2.39
N PRO A 255 17.47 -10.46 -1.24
CA PRO A 255 18.30 -9.88 -0.18
C PRO A 255 19.68 -9.37 -0.65
N MET A 256 20.28 -10.00 -1.66
CA MET A 256 21.55 -9.54 -2.25
C MET A 256 21.42 -8.22 -3.01
N GLU A 257 20.28 -7.95 -3.65
CA GLU A 257 20.05 -6.70 -4.38
C GLU A 257 19.82 -5.54 -3.41
N VAL A 258 19.18 -5.80 -2.26
CA VAL A 258 18.91 -4.78 -1.23
C VAL A 258 20.19 -4.11 -0.77
N TYR A 259 21.29 -4.86 -0.66
CA TYR A 259 22.59 -4.29 -0.31
C TYR A 259 23.05 -3.19 -1.26
N ASP A 260 22.93 -3.43 -2.57
CA ASP A 260 23.32 -2.45 -3.57
C ASP A 260 22.43 -1.20 -3.43
N TRP A 261 21.11 -1.35 -3.33
CA TRP A 261 20.20 -0.20 -3.12
C TRP A 261 20.52 0.59 -1.86
N LEU A 262 20.82 -0.08 -0.75
CA LEU A 262 21.21 0.56 0.51
C LEU A 262 22.56 1.28 0.39
N GLU A 263 23.54 0.71 -0.31
CA GLU A 263 24.86 1.32 -0.53
C GLU A 263 24.75 2.64 -1.32
N PHE A 264 23.84 2.69 -2.29
CA PHE A 264 23.54 3.90 -3.06
C PHE A 264 22.59 4.87 -2.35
N GLY A 265 22.23 4.61 -1.09
CA GLY A 265 21.48 5.53 -0.24
C GLY A 265 19.95 5.38 -0.30
N PHE A 266 19.42 4.40 -1.02
CA PHE A 266 17.98 4.13 -1.09
C PHE A 266 17.54 3.29 0.11
N GLN A 267 17.22 3.97 1.21
CA GLN A 267 16.79 3.32 2.46
C GLN A 267 15.32 2.89 2.46
N GLU A 268 14.50 3.48 1.58
CA GLU A 268 13.06 3.23 1.51
C GLU A 268 12.74 2.18 0.42
N PRO A 269 12.20 1.00 0.78
CA PRO A 269 11.87 -0.05 -0.18
C PRO A 269 10.93 0.42 -1.30
N ALA A 270 9.98 1.30 -0.98
CA ALA A 270 9.03 1.84 -1.95
C ALA A 270 9.70 2.74 -3.00
N LEU A 271 10.65 3.56 -2.59
CA LEU A 271 11.41 4.41 -3.51
C LEU A 271 12.34 3.56 -4.38
N ALA A 272 13.09 2.63 -3.77
CA ALA A 272 13.94 1.69 -4.50
C ALA A 272 13.12 0.87 -5.51
N GLY A 273 11.97 0.32 -5.08
CA GLY A 273 11.04 -0.41 -5.92
C GLY A 273 10.51 0.42 -7.08
N ALA A 274 10.22 1.71 -6.86
CA ALA A 274 9.75 2.60 -7.91
C ALA A 274 10.78 2.84 -9.04
N TRP A 275 12.06 2.88 -8.70
CA TRP A 275 13.18 2.92 -9.65
C TRP A 275 13.40 1.55 -10.30
N PHE A 276 13.54 0.50 -9.50
CA PHE A 276 13.78 -0.87 -9.97
C PHE A 276 12.69 -1.35 -10.95
N GLY A 277 11.41 -1.14 -10.61
CA GLY A 277 10.28 -1.52 -11.46
C GLY A 277 10.22 -0.78 -12.79
N ARG A 278 11.01 0.27 -12.98
CA ARG A 278 11.19 1.00 -14.24
C ARG A 278 12.48 0.65 -14.98
N GLY A 279 13.22 -0.35 -14.49
CA GLY A 279 14.42 -0.88 -15.10
C GLY A 279 15.70 -0.13 -14.76
N PHE A 280 15.69 0.74 -13.75
CA PHE A 280 16.90 1.39 -13.27
C PHE A 280 17.65 0.49 -12.30
N ASP A 281 18.97 0.46 -12.43
CA ASP A 281 19.85 -0.03 -11.37
C ASP A 281 20.07 1.06 -10.28
N PRO A 282 20.61 0.72 -9.08
CA PRO A 282 20.83 1.69 -8.02
C PRO A 282 21.73 2.87 -8.40
N HIS A 283 22.72 2.67 -9.26
CA HIS A 283 23.65 3.71 -9.69
C HIS A 283 22.95 4.67 -10.65
N GLU A 284 22.24 4.16 -11.66
CA GLU A 284 21.43 4.98 -12.56
C GLU A 284 20.37 5.77 -11.81
N ALA A 285 19.65 5.11 -10.90
CA ALA A 285 18.65 5.75 -10.05
C ALA A 285 19.25 6.91 -9.24
N LEU A 286 20.44 6.73 -8.66
CA LEU A 286 21.12 7.78 -7.91
C LEU A 286 21.46 9.00 -8.79
N VAL A 287 21.91 8.77 -10.03
CA VAL A 287 22.23 9.86 -10.98
C VAL A 287 20.99 10.70 -11.27
N TRP A 288 19.86 10.07 -11.60
CA TRP A 288 18.61 10.78 -11.87
C TRP A 288 18.02 11.45 -10.62
N ALA A 289 18.06 10.77 -9.47
CA ALA A 289 17.58 11.30 -8.21
C ALA A 289 18.37 12.54 -7.76
N ASN A 290 19.70 12.54 -7.92
CA ASN A 290 20.55 13.69 -7.60
C ASN A 290 20.28 14.90 -8.52
N ALA A 291 19.81 14.64 -9.74
CA ALA A 291 19.36 15.68 -10.67
C ALA A 291 17.91 16.15 -10.40
N GLY A 292 17.25 15.64 -9.33
CA GLY A 292 15.93 16.07 -8.92
C GLY A 292 14.76 15.41 -9.67
N TYR A 293 15.02 14.37 -10.46
CA TYR A 293 13.97 13.65 -11.19
C TYR A 293 13.35 12.55 -10.33
N THR A 294 12.03 12.40 -10.44
CA THR A 294 11.33 11.22 -9.94
C THR A 294 11.57 10.01 -10.85
N PRO A 295 11.36 8.77 -10.37
CA PRO A 295 11.46 7.57 -11.21
C PRO A 295 10.61 7.65 -12.49
N LYS A 296 9.41 8.24 -12.38
CA LYS A 296 8.46 8.38 -13.49
C LYS A 296 8.94 9.38 -14.53
N GLU A 297 9.50 10.51 -14.12
CA GLU A 297 10.05 11.52 -15.03
C GLU A 297 11.30 11.00 -15.73
N ALA A 298 12.24 10.41 -14.98
CA ALA A 298 13.45 9.82 -15.54
C ALA A 298 13.14 8.77 -16.62
N PHE A 299 12.18 7.88 -16.34
CA PHE A 299 11.75 6.87 -17.31
C PHE A 299 11.18 7.50 -18.60
N ARG A 300 10.38 8.56 -18.47
CA ARG A 300 9.84 9.30 -19.62
C ARG A 300 10.93 9.99 -20.44
N CYS A 301 11.94 10.57 -19.78
CA CYS A 301 13.11 11.13 -20.45
C CYS A 301 13.85 10.07 -21.27
N ILE A 302 14.10 8.88 -20.70
CA ILE A 302 14.74 7.77 -21.40
C ILE A 302 13.90 7.31 -22.60
N GLN A 303 12.58 7.19 -22.45
CA GLN A 303 11.68 6.86 -23.55
C GLN A 303 11.68 7.90 -24.68
N ALA A 304 11.93 9.17 -24.35
CA ALA A 304 12.10 10.25 -25.31
C ALA A 304 13.51 10.28 -25.96
N GLY A 305 14.42 9.39 -25.57
CA GLY A 305 15.80 9.32 -26.07
C GLY A 305 16.80 10.18 -25.28
N LEU A 306 16.39 10.77 -24.16
CA LEU A 306 17.25 11.54 -23.26
C LEU A 306 17.80 10.61 -22.18
N ALA A 307 18.90 9.94 -22.49
CA ALA A 307 19.45 8.84 -21.68
C ALA A 307 20.08 9.29 -20.34
N THR A 308 20.36 10.58 -20.17
CA THR A 308 20.96 11.13 -18.94
C THR A 308 20.31 12.47 -18.57
N PRO A 309 20.37 12.90 -17.29
CA PRO A 309 19.89 14.21 -16.88
C PRO A 309 20.55 15.36 -17.64
N ASP A 310 21.86 15.29 -17.88
CA ASP A 310 22.62 16.30 -18.64
C ASP A 310 22.01 16.55 -20.04
N LEU A 311 21.56 15.50 -20.73
CA LEU A 311 20.91 15.63 -22.03
C LEU A 311 19.53 16.32 -21.94
N VAL A 312 18.84 16.19 -20.79
CA VAL A 312 17.58 16.90 -20.55
C VAL A 312 17.85 18.40 -20.37
N GLU A 313 18.89 18.75 -19.60
CA GLU A 313 19.31 20.15 -19.41
C GLU A 313 19.72 20.79 -20.75
N GLU A 314 20.57 20.11 -21.54
CA GLU A 314 20.97 20.59 -22.88
C GLU A 314 19.76 20.80 -23.80
N TRP A 315 18.76 19.90 -23.74
CA TRP A 315 17.55 20.01 -24.53
C TRP A 315 16.67 21.20 -24.09
N GLN A 316 16.55 21.43 -22.78
CA GLN A 316 15.80 22.56 -22.22
C GLN A 316 16.47 23.91 -22.57
N GLU A 317 17.79 24.00 -22.46
CA GLU A 317 18.54 25.21 -22.86
C GLU A 317 18.38 25.52 -24.36
N ALA A 318 18.39 24.50 -25.21
CA ALA A 318 18.19 24.67 -26.65
C ALA A 318 16.78 25.18 -27.00
N ASP A 319 15.75 24.73 -26.28
CA ASP A 319 14.36 25.16 -26.47
C ASP A 319 14.15 26.61 -26.02
N GLU A 320 14.78 27.02 -24.90
CA GLU A 320 14.75 28.41 -24.42
C GLU A 320 15.40 29.39 -25.40
N ILE A 321 16.45 29.00 -26.13
CA ILE A 321 17.11 29.86 -27.13
C ILE A 321 16.23 30.10 -28.36
N LEU A 322 15.30 29.18 -28.66
CA LEU A 322 14.44 29.24 -29.84
C LEU A 322 13.14 30.02 -29.63
N HIS A 323 12.82 30.41 -28.40
CA HIS A 323 11.59 31.12 -28.01
C HIS A 323 11.84 32.56 -27.56
#